data_AF-A0A932DG09-F1
#
_entry.id   AF-A0A932DG09-F1
#
_cell.length_a   1.000
_cell.length_b   1.000
_cell.length_c   1.000
_cell.angle_alpha   90.00
_cell.angle_beta   90.00
_cell.angle_gamma   90.00
#
_symmetry.space_group_name_H-M   'P 1'
#
loop_
_entity.id
_entity.type
_entity.pdbx_description
1 polymer ?
#
loop_
_entity_poly.entity_id
_entity_poly.type
_entity_poly.pdbx_seq_one_letter_code
_entity_poly.pdbx_strand_id
1 'polypeptide(L)'
;MGTIAAVALEPDGRLVIHMTSRLLRYENADMLAFIYLHELGHVRLGHLLPQGSHQTQYFAPSMWRTRVWRMEYDADEWAARQLRRIGYDPVQGIGLTFGVFGDGGGFTHPPDKVRIDRVRRLLPLDR
;
A
#
# COMPACT_ATOMS: atom_id res chain seq x y z
N MET A 1 6.83 9.38 14.17
CA MET A 1 6.89 8.72 12.85
C MET A 1 5.94 7.53 12.92
N GLY A 2 4.99 7.42 12.00
CA GLY A 2 3.88 6.49 12.16
C GLY A 2 3.28 6.10 10.82
N THR A 3 2.72 4.90 10.78
CA THR A 3 2.05 4.26 9.65
C THR A 3 1.06 5.22 8.95
N ILE A 4 1.13 5.29 7.62
CA ILE A 4 0.29 6.18 6.81
C ILE A 4 -1.11 5.59 6.68
N ALA A 5 -1.16 4.32 6.33
CA ALA A 5 -2.38 3.53 6.26
C ALA A 5 -2.05 2.10 6.70
N ALA A 6 -3.03 1.43 7.29
CA ALA A 6 -2.91 0.02 7.64
C ALA A 6 -4.28 -0.63 7.56
N VAL A 7 -4.28 -1.92 7.29
CA VAL A 7 -5.51 -2.71 7.26
C VAL A 7 -5.50 -3.82 8.30
N ALA A 8 -6.65 -4.03 8.94
CA ALA A 8 -6.86 -5.05 9.95
C ALA A 8 -8.21 -5.73 9.76
N LEU A 9 -8.30 -6.99 10.18
CA LEU A 9 -9.57 -7.70 10.31
C LEU A 9 -9.83 -7.89 11.80
N GLU A 10 -10.92 -7.31 12.29
CA GLU A 10 -11.33 -7.43 13.69
C GLU A 10 -11.82 -8.87 13.99
N PRO A 11 -11.83 -9.30 15.27
CA PRO A 11 -12.29 -10.63 15.65
C PRO A 11 -13.73 -10.96 15.23
N ASP A 12 -14.57 -9.94 15.05
CA ASP A 12 -15.96 -10.06 14.58
C ASP A 12 -16.08 -10.18 13.04
N GLY A 13 -14.95 -10.22 12.33
CA GLY A 13 -14.89 -10.30 10.88
C GLY A 13 -15.00 -8.95 10.17
N ARG A 14 -15.04 -7.84 10.90
CA ARG A 14 -15.10 -6.51 10.29
C ARG A 14 -13.74 -6.10 9.75
N LEU A 15 -13.72 -5.67 8.49
CA LEU A 15 -12.55 -5.06 7.87
C LEU A 15 -12.42 -3.61 8.35
N VAL A 16 -11.27 -3.25 8.89
CA VAL A 16 -10.94 -1.89 9.31
C VAL A 16 -9.70 -1.40 8.56
N ILE A 17 -9.84 -0.25 7.91
CA ILE A 17 -8.74 0.45 7.26
C ILE A 17 -8.44 1.69 8.09
N HIS A 18 -7.27 1.73 8.71
CA HIS A 18 -6.77 2.88 9.45
C HIS A 18 -6.04 3.81 8.49
N MET A 19 -6.35 5.09 8.55
CA MET A 19 -5.74 6.14 7.73
C MET A 19 -5.25 7.25 8.66
N THR A 20 -4.01 7.69 8.48
CA THR A 20 -3.47 8.81 9.27
C THR A 20 -4.17 10.12 8.92
N SER A 21 -4.40 10.99 9.91
CA SER A 21 -4.94 12.34 9.67
C SER A 21 -4.02 13.21 8.81
N ARG A 22 -2.74 12.82 8.61
CA ARG A 22 -1.84 13.51 7.67
C ARG A 22 -2.34 13.44 6.23
N LEU A 23 -3.12 12.41 5.87
CA LEU A 23 -3.70 12.29 4.53
C LEU A 23 -4.72 13.39 4.23
N LEU A 24 -5.35 13.98 5.25
CA LEU A 24 -6.30 15.10 5.09
C LEU A 24 -5.68 16.37 4.50
N ARG A 25 -4.35 16.42 4.38
CA ARG A 25 -3.62 17.57 3.81
C ARG A 25 -3.39 17.45 2.30
N TYR A 26 -3.78 16.33 1.69
CA TYR A 26 -3.52 16.05 0.29
C TYR A 26 -4.83 15.83 -0.45
N GLU A 27 -4.93 16.40 -1.64
CA GLU A 27 -6.15 16.37 -2.46
C GLU A 27 -5.95 15.63 -3.78
N ASN A 28 -4.73 15.17 -4.08
CA ASN A 28 -4.46 14.44 -5.32
C ASN A 28 -5.18 13.09 -5.29
N ALA A 29 -6.17 12.95 -6.16
CA ALA A 29 -7.05 11.79 -6.18
C ALA A 29 -6.32 10.49 -6.56
N ASP A 30 -5.33 10.55 -7.46
CA ASP A 30 -4.52 9.37 -7.84
C ASP A 30 -3.74 8.83 -6.64
N MET A 31 -3.13 9.71 -5.84
CA MET A 31 -2.40 9.34 -4.63
C MET A 31 -3.33 8.72 -3.58
N LEU A 32 -4.45 9.38 -3.28
CA LEU A 32 -5.39 8.88 -2.27
C LEU A 32 -6.04 7.56 -2.69
N ALA A 33 -6.44 7.44 -3.95
CA ALA A 33 -6.98 6.20 -4.49
C ALA A 33 -5.95 5.07 -4.47
N PHE A 34 -4.68 5.38 -4.76
CA PHE A 34 -3.59 4.40 -4.67
C PHE A 34 -3.42 3.86 -3.26
N ILE A 35 -3.32 4.74 -2.26
CA ILE A 35 -3.19 4.33 -0.85
C ILE A 35 -4.37 3.45 -0.43
N TYR A 36 -5.59 3.84 -0.77
CA TYR A 36 -6.79 3.07 -0.40
C TYR A 36 -6.81 1.68 -1.05
N LEU A 37 -6.54 1.60 -2.36
CA LEU A 37 -6.55 0.32 -3.08
C LEU A 37 -5.34 -0.55 -2.75
N HIS A 38 -4.22 0.03 -2.35
CA HIS A 38 -3.06 -0.71 -1.85
C HIS A 38 -3.42 -1.48 -0.57
N GLU A 39 -4.02 -0.80 0.43
CA GLU A 39 -4.49 -1.44 1.66
C GLU A 39 -5.53 -2.54 1.38
N LEU A 40 -6.50 -2.25 0.49
CA LEU A 40 -7.49 -3.24 0.10
C LEU A 40 -6.87 -4.43 -0.66
N GLY A 41 -5.78 -4.20 -1.40
CA GLY A 41 -4.98 -5.23 -2.07
C GLY A 41 -4.42 -6.24 -1.08
N HIS A 42 -3.90 -5.79 0.07
CA HIS A 42 -3.45 -6.68 1.12
C HIS A 42 -4.56 -7.59 1.65
N VAL A 43 -5.77 -7.07 1.83
CA VAL A 43 -6.93 -7.89 2.25
C VAL A 43 -7.29 -8.89 1.16
N ARG A 44 -7.46 -8.40 -0.08
CA ARG A 44 -7.96 -9.18 -1.20
C ARG A 44 -7.08 -10.38 -1.53
N LEU A 45 -5.77 -10.24 -1.29
CA LEU A 45 -4.74 -11.23 -1.56
C LEU A 45 -4.39 -12.07 -0.32
N GLY A 46 -5.01 -11.82 0.83
CA GLY A 46 -4.75 -12.58 2.06
C GLY A 46 -3.37 -12.29 2.67
N HIS A 47 -2.86 -11.06 2.51
CA HIS A 47 -1.59 -10.61 3.10
C HIS A 47 -1.71 -10.22 4.58
N LEU A 48 -2.91 -10.34 5.17
CA LEU A 48 -3.10 -10.14 6.59
C LEU A 48 -2.29 -11.20 7.34
N LEU A 49 -1.22 -10.77 8.01
CA LEU A 49 -0.50 -11.63 8.93
C LEU A 49 -1.35 -11.80 10.18
N PRO A 50 -1.42 -13.01 10.77
CA PRO A 50 -2.10 -13.20 12.05
C PRO A 50 -1.44 -12.28 13.08
N GLN A 51 -2.20 -11.32 13.62
CA GLN A 51 -1.74 -10.49 14.72
C GLN A 51 -2.77 -10.51 15.84
N GLY A 52 -2.30 -10.96 17.00
CA GLY A 52 -2.96 -10.66 18.26
C GLY A 52 -3.03 -9.15 18.43
N SER A 53 -4.26 -8.64 18.37
CA SER A 53 -4.78 -7.47 19.08
C SER A 53 -3.84 -6.25 19.25
N HIS A 54 -4.20 -5.17 18.56
CA HIS A 54 -3.92 -3.74 18.86
C HIS A 54 -2.71 -3.03 18.24
N GLN A 55 -1.86 -3.70 17.48
CA GLN A 55 -0.88 -2.98 16.67
C GLN A 55 -0.56 -3.80 15.44
N THR A 56 -0.99 -3.33 14.27
CA THR A 56 -0.40 -3.71 12.98
C THR A 56 1.01 -3.17 12.85
N GLN A 57 1.86 -3.57 13.80
CA GLN A 57 3.30 -3.47 13.68
C GLN A 57 3.74 -4.66 12.85
N TYR A 58 4.18 -4.41 11.61
CA TYR A 58 4.98 -5.33 10.83
C TYR A 58 6.34 -5.54 11.53
N PHE A 59 6.34 -6.18 12.70
CA PHE A 59 7.54 -6.79 13.27
C PHE A 59 7.70 -8.15 12.59
N ALA A 60 8.08 -8.12 11.31
CA ALA A 60 8.49 -9.31 10.59
C ALA A 60 9.99 -9.50 10.88
N PRO A 61 10.40 -10.56 11.61
CA PRO A 61 11.82 -10.86 11.78
C PRO A 61 12.50 -10.88 10.41
N SER A 62 13.78 -10.53 10.31
CA SER A 62 14.52 -10.38 9.03
C SER A 62 14.32 -11.55 8.05
N MET A 63 14.10 -12.76 8.56
CA MET A 63 13.77 -13.98 7.79
C MET A 63 12.47 -13.88 6.96
N TRP A 64 11.53 -13.01 7.32
CA TRP A 64 10.25 -12.80 6.64
C TRP A 64 10.26 -11.59 5.70
N ARG A 65 11.36 -10.83 5.65
CA ARG A 65 11.50 -9.62 4.84
C ARG A 65 11.11 -9.91 3.39
N THR A 66 11.69 -10.93 2.77
CA THR A 66 11.36 -11.32 1.38
C THR A 66 9.88 -11.58 1.15
N ARG A 67 9.17 -12.18 2.12
CA ARG A 67 7.73 -12.43 2.03
C ARG A 67 6.94 -11.13 2.10
N VAL A 68 7.27 -10.24 3.04
CA VAL A 68 6.64 -8.92 3.15
C VAL A 68 6.84 -8.11 1.88
N TRP A 69 8.07 -8.07 1.33
CA TRP A 69 8.34 -7.39 0.06
C TRP A 69 7.52 -7.94 -1.10
N ARG A 70 7.31 -9.26 -1.17
CA ARG A 70 6.45 -9.85 -2.19
C ARG A 70 4.99 -9.41 -2.01
N MET A 71 4.49 -9.39 -0.78
CA MET A 71 3.14 -8.91 -0.47
C MET A 71 2.94 -7.45 -0.88
N GLU A 72 3.94 -6.58 -0.67
CA GLU A 72 3.92 -5.19 -1.15
C GLU A 72 3.84 -5.11 -2.68
N TYR A 73 4.66 -5.90 -3.39
CA TYR A 73 4.61 -5.94 -4.86
C TYR A 73 3.26 -6.41 -5.38
N ASP A 74 2.72 -7.48 -4.79
CA ASP A 74 1.45 -8.06 -5.21
C ASP A 74 0.29 -7.08 -4.93
N ALA A 75 0.33 -6.36 -3.81
CA ALA A 75 -0.65 -5.32 -3.47
C ALA A 75 -0.56 -4.11 -4.43
N ASP A 76 0.64 -3.61 -4.74
CA ASP A 76 0.85 -2.54 -5.72
C ASP A 76 0.31 -2.91 -7.10
N GLU A 77 0.62 -4.12 -7.57
CA GLU A 77 0.19 -4.58 -8.88
C GLU A 77 -1.32 -4.74 -8.95
N TRP A 78 -1.94 -5.23 -7.88
CA TRP A 78 -3.40 -5.33 -7.79
C TRP A 78 -4.04 -3.94 -7.80
N ALA A 79 -3.56 -3.02 -6.96
CA ALA A 79 -4.04 -1.65 -6.88
C ALA A 79 -3.90 -0.93 -8.23
N ALA A 80 -2.75 -1.07 -8.89
CA ALA A 80 -2.48 -0.46 -10.19
C ALA A 80 -3.48 -0.91 -11.27
N ARG A 81 -3.83 -2.21 -11.31
CA ARG A 81 -4.84 -2.73 -12.23
C ARG A 81 -6.23 -2.17 -11.94
N GLN A 82 -6.59 -2.03 -10.66
CA GLN A 82 -7.89 -1.45 -10.29
C GLN A 82 -7.97 0.04 -10.62
N LEU A 83 -6.95 0.82 -10.26
CA LEU A 83 -6.86 2.25 -10.56
C LEU A 83 -7.02 2.52 -12.04
N ARG A 84 -6.27 1.79 -12.88
CA ARG A 84 -6.37 1.89 -14.33
C ARG A 84 -7.80 1.60 -14.82
N ARG A 85 -8.46 0.59 -14.26
CA ARG A 85 -9.84 0.22 -14.62
C ARG A 85 -10.85 1.31 -14.29
N ILE A 86 -10.60 2.11 -13.25
CA ILE A 86 -11.52 3.15 -12.78
C ILE A 86 -11.06 4.57 -13.13
N GLY A 87 -10.02 4.72 -13.97
CA GLY A 87 -9.61 6.01 -14.55
C GLY A 87 -8.56 6.81 -13.77
N TYR A 88 -7.95 6.25 -12.72
CA TYR A 88 -6.83 6.88 -12.01
C TYR A 88 -5.47 6.49 -12.61
N ASP A 89 -4.46 7.35 -12.45
CA ASP A 89 -3.07 7.08 -12.82
C ASP A 89 -2.32 6.38 -11.68
N PRO A 90 -2.03 5.07 -11.80
CA PRO A 90 -1.37 4.34 -10.74
C PRO A 90 0.12 4.70 -10.59
N VAL A 91 0.78 5.19 -11.65
CA VAL A 91 2.19 5.59 -11.60
C VAL A 91 2.33 6.92 -10.89
N GLN A 92 1.43 7.86 -11.17
CA GLN A 92 1.35 9.11 -10.40
C GLN A 92 1.02 8.82 -8.93
N GLY A 93 0.01 7.97 -8.67
CA GLY A 93 -0.42 7.66 -7.32
C GLY A 93 0.69 7.10 -6.43
N ILE A 94 1.39 6.04 -6.87
CA ILE A 94 2.51 5.46 -6.12
C ILE A 94 3.70 6.43 -6.00
N GLY A 95 3.99 7.18 -7.07
CA GLY A 95 5.09 8.14 -7.11
C GLY A 95 4.91 9.27 -6.11
N LEU A 96 3.71 9.86 -6.05
CA LEU A 96 3.37 10.88 -5.07
C LEU A 96 3.36 10.33 -3.65
N THR A 97 2.82 9.11 -3.45
CA THR A 97 2.82 8.46 -2.13
C THR A 97 4.25 8.34 -1.58
N PHE A 98 5.19 7.82 -2.35
CA PHE A 98 6.59 7.69 -1.93
C PHE A 98 7.32 9.03 -1.86
N GLY A 99 7.01 9.98 -2.75
CA GLY A 99 7.61 11.33 -2.71
C GLY A 99 7.20 12.12 -1.47
N VAL A 100 5.95 11.97 -1.03
CA VAL A 100 5.37 12.69 0.11
C VAL A 100 5.75 12.06 1.44
N PHE A 101 5.63 10.74 1.54
CA PHE A 101 5.78 10.05 2.82
C PHE A 101 7.14 9.36 2.97
N GLY A 102 7.98 9.37 1.93
CA GLY A 102 9.25 8.65 1.94
C GLY A 102 9.01 7.16 2.19
N ASP A 103 9.74 6.60 3.15
CA ASP A 103 9.57 5.23 3.63
C ASP A 103 8.48 5.08 4.71
N GLY A 104 7.66 6.10 4.90
CA GLY A 104 6.72 6.19 6.01
C GLY A 104 7.41 6.43 7.37
N GLY A 105 8.72 6.71 7.39
CA GLY A 105 9.49 6.89 8.63
C GLY A 105 9.87 5.59 9.33
N GLY A 106 10.31 4.58 8.57
CA GLY A 106 10.83 3.31 9.07
C GLY A 106 9.94 2.09 8.79
N PHE A 107 10.58 0.98 8.40
CA PHE A 107 10.15 -0.44 8.35
C PHE A 107 8.75 -0.84 7.83
N THR A 108 7.82 0.08 7.57
CA THR A 108 6.40 -0.25 7.37
C THR A 108 6.07 -0.40 5.88
N HIS A 109 6.57 0.48 5.00
CA HIS A 109 6.52 0.28 3.54
C HIS A 109 7.78 0.89 2.91
N PRO A 110 8.85 0.12 2.69
CA PRO A 110 10.06 0.66 2.08
C PRO A 110 9.75 1.14 0.64
N PRO A 111 10.11 2.40 0.30
CA PRO A 111 9.92 2.95 -1.03
C PRO A 111 11.04 2.39 -1.87
N ASP A 112 10.67 1.75 -2.97
CA ASP A 112 11.65 1.14 -3.85
C ASP A 112 11.33 1.56 -5.28
N LYS A 113 12.36 2.05 -5.98
CA LYS A 113 12.31 2.28 -7.43
C LYS A 113 11.76 1.04 -8.16
N VAL A 114 12.07 -0.16 -7.65
CA VAL A 114 11.52 -1.42 -8.16
C VAL A 114 9.99 -1.45 -8.10
N ARG A 115 9.35 -0.97 -7.02
CA ARG A 115 7.88 -0.94 -6.89
C ARG A 115 7.24 -0.05 -7.96
N ILE A 116 7.75 1.18 -8.10
CA ILE A 116 7.28 2.11 -9.15
C ILE A 116 7.49 1.50 -10.54
N ASP A 117 8.67 0.92 -10.80
CA ASP A 117 8.98 0.33 -12.09
C ASP A 117 8.12 -0.91 -12.39
N ARG A 118 7.73 -1.69 -11.38
CA ARG A 118 6.74 -2.78 -11.53
C ARG A 118 5.38 -2.24 -11.93
N VAL A 119 4.88 -1.20 -11.24
CA VAL A 119 3.61 -0.54 -11.59
C VAL A 119 3.65 -0.01 -13.02
N ARG A 120 4.75 0.67 -13.41
CA ARG A 120 4.94 1.16 -14.78
C ARG A 120 4.87 0.06 -15.83
N ARG A 121 5.48 -1.10 -15.58
CA ARG A 121 5.44 -2.25 -16.51
C ARG A 121 4.05 -2.85 -16.72
N LEU A 122 3.08 -2.56 -15.84
CA LEU A 122 1.69 -2.97 -16.03
C LEU A 122 0.91 -2.07 -16.99
N LEU A 123 1.46 -0.90 -17.31
CA LEU A 123 0.85 0.05 -18.22
C LEU A 123 1.38 -0.20 -19.65
N PRO A 124 0.51 -0.09 -20.68
CA PRO A 124 0.97 -0.05 -22.07
C PRO A 124 1.96 1.11 -22.25
N LEU A 125 2.91 0.96 -23.16
CA LEU A 125 3.98 1.94 -23.42
C LEU A 125 3.48 3.22 -24.13
N ASP A 126 2.20 3.25 -24.47
CA ASP A 126 1.56 4.20 -25.36
C ASP A 126 0.46 4.99 -24.63
N ARG A 127 0.87 6.11 -24.04
CA ARG A 127 0.06 7.33 -23.83
C ARG A 127 0.93 8.56 -23.99
#